data_AF-A0A1M6MSR6-F1
#
_entry.id   AF-A0A1M6MSR6-F1
#
_cell.length_a   1.000
_cell.length_b   1.000
_cell.length_c   1.000
_cell.angle_alpha   90.00
_cell.angle_beta   90.00
_cell.angle_gamma   90.00
#
_symmetry.space_group_name_H-M   'P 1'
#
loop_
_entity.id
_entity.type
_entity.pdbx_description
1 polymer ?
#
loop_
_entity_poly.entity_id
_entity_poly.type
_entity_poly.pdbx_seq_one_letter_code
_entity_poly.pdbx_strand_id
1 'polypeptide(L)'
;MENLYNKSMEQQKLPNATLILVFGILSIVSCCCYGIIGLVFGVIGLILANKATKIYAQDPDLFTGINNIKLGKTLSIIGIVLNVLVAIFFIWIISIIGWDALQNEELMRERMEEYFQNMQ
;
A
#
# COMPACT_ATOMS: atom_id res chain seq x y z
N MET A 1 -20.92 38.72 -19.06
CA MET A 1 -21.77 37.53 -19.31
C MET A 1 -20.94 36.29 -19.63
N GLU A 2 -19.75 36.39 -20.26
CA GLU A 2 -18.79 35.26 -20.39
C GLU A 2 -18.18 34.79 -19.07
N ASN A 3 -17.94 35.69 -18.10
CA ASN A 3 -17.31 35.36 -16.82
C ASN A 3 -18.22 34.61 -15.82
N LEU A 4 -19.54 34.54 -16.06
CA LEU A 4 -20.45 33.74 -15.23
C LEU A 4 -20.58 32.29 -15.74
N TYR A 5 -20.35 32.05 -17.04
CA TYR A 5 -20.41 30.71 -17.64
C TYR A 5 -19.16 29.87 -17.30
N ASN A 6 -17.98 30.51 -17.24
CA ASN A 6 -16.73 29.84 -16.85
C ASN A 6 -16.67 29.38 -15.39
N LYS A 7 -17.63 29.73 -14.53
CA LYS A 7 -17.69 29.25 -13.15
C LYS A 7 -18.34 27.87 -13.01
N SER A 8 -19.03 27.38 -14.05
CA SER A 8 -19.84 26.16 -13.98
C SER A 8 -19.11 24.87 -14.37
N MET A 9 -17.86 24.94 -14.84
CA MET A 9 -17.12 23.77 -15.35
C MET A 9 -15.66 23.68 -14.84
N GLU A 10 -15.32 24.32 -13.72
CA GLU A 10 -14.17 23.86 -12.93
C GLU A 10 -14.68 22.88 -11.87
N GLN A 11 -15.13 21.72 -12.33
CA GLN A 11 -15.18 20.55 -11.45
C GLN A 11 -13.72 20.23 -11.08
N GLN A 12 -13.25 20.78 -9.97
CA GLN A 12 -11.93 20.47 -9.47
C GLN A 12 -11.87 18.97 -9.19
N LYS A 13 -10.91 18.30 -9.83
CA LYS A 13 -10.48 16.97 -9.38
C LYS A 13 -10.19 17.11 -7.89
N LEU A 14 -10.81 16.28 -7.05
CA LEU A 14 -10.64 16.39 -5.61
C LEU A 14 -9.15 16.54 -5.28
N PRO A 15 -8.75 17.64 -4.60
CA PRO A 15 -7.38 17.77 -4.15
C PRO A 15 -7.06 16.53 -3.31
N ASN A 16 -5.89 15.93 -3.59
CA ASN A 16 -5.39 14.68 -3.00
C ASN A 16 -5.78 13.34 -3.68
N ALA A 17 -6.61 13.32 -4.74
CA ALA A 17 -6.94 12.05 -5.43
C ALA A 17 -5.70 11.35 -6.03
N THR A 18 -4.78 12.10 -6.64
CA THR A 18 -3.52 11.58 -7.18
C THR A 18 -2.57 11.11 -6.07
N LEU A 19 -2.48 11.87 -4.96
CA LEU A 19 -1.66 11.49 -3.81
C LEU A 19 -2.11 10.16 -3.23
N ILE A 20 -3.41 9.93 -3.05
CA ILE A 20 -3.95 8.67 -2.52
C ILE A 20 -3.58 7.48 -3.43
N LEU A 21 -3.70 7.66 -4.75
CA LEU A 21 -3.29 6.63 -5.73
C LEU A 21 -1.79 6.32 -5.64
N VAL A 22 -0.94 7.36 -5.56
CA VAL A 22 0.51 7.20 -5.42
C VAL A 22 0.85 6.53 -4.10
N PHE A 23 0.24 6.92 -2.98
CA PHE A 23 0.41 6.28 -1.67
C PHE A 23 0.02 4.79 -1.69
N GLY A 24 -1.05 4.42 -2.43
CA GLY A 24 -1.45 3.02 -2.61
C GLY A 24 -0.43 2.19 -3.39
N ILE A 25 0.10 2.72 -4.51
CA ILE A 25 1.14 2.04 -5.31
C ILE A 25 2.45 1.94 -4.53
N LEU A 26 2.85 3.02 -3.86
CA LEU A 26 4.05 3.04 -3.02
C LEU A 26 3.96 2.05 -1.87
N SER A 27 2.79 1.79 -1.29
CA SER A 27 2.61 0.76 -0.26
C SER A 27 2.96 -0.64 -0.79
N ILE A 28 2.58 -0.96 -2.03
CA ILE A 28 2.89 -2.24 -2.68
C ILE A 28 4.39 -2.33 -3.00
N VAL A 29 4.97 -1.28 -3.59
CA VAL A 29 6.40 -1.26 -3.96
C VAL A 29 7.31 -1.26 -2.73
N SER A 30 6.93 -0.57 -1.66
CA SER A 30 7.70 -0.53 -0.41
C SER A 30 7.55 -1.79 0.45
N CYS A 31 6.59 -2.67 0.16
CA CYS A 31 6.36 -3.91 0.91
C CYS A 31 7.59 -4.84 0.91
N CYS A 32 8.33 -4.91 -0.19
CA CYS A 32 9.43 -5.87 -0.36
C CYS A 32 10.74 -5.42 0.31
N CYS A 33 10.96 -4.11 0.45
CA CYS A 33 12.25 -3.55 0.89
C CYS A 33 12.15 -2.76 2.20
N TYR A 34 10.95 -2.28 2.56
CA TYR A 34 10.70 -1.42 3.71
C TYR A 34 9.33 -1.75 4.35
N GLY A 35 9.03 -3.04 4.56
CA GLY A 35 7.71 -3.55 4.95
C GLY A 35 6.98 -2.72 6.01
N ILE A 36 7.66 -2.27 7.06
CA ILE A 36 7.05 -1.42 8.11
C ILE A 36 6.61 -0.05 7.56
N ILE A 37 7.42 0.58 6.72
CA ILE A 37 7.11 1.89 6.10
C ILE A 37 5.92 1.75 5.13
N GLY A 38 5.83 0.63 4.41
CA GLY A 38 4.71 0.35 3.51
C GLY A 38 3.36 0.25 4.24
N LEU A 39 3.37 -0.18 5.50
CA LEU A 39 2.17 -0.25 6.33
C LEU A 39 1.70 1.14 6.73
N VAL A 40 2.63 2.00 7.15
CA VAL A 40 2.36 3.40 7.51
C VAL A 40 1.80 4.16 6.30
N PHE A 41 2.41 4.00 5.12
CA PHE A 41 1.92 4.62 3.89
C PHE A 41 0.51 4.14 3.51
N GLY A 42 0.21 2.85 3.68
CA GLY A 42 -1.13 2.29 3.47
C GLY A 42 -2.18 2.89 4.41
N VAL A 43 -1.87 3.03 5.70
CA VAL A 43 -2.76 3.62 6.72
C VAL A 43 -3.01 5.10 6.44
N ILE A 44 -1.96 5.87 6.14
CA ILE A 44 -2.08 7.30 5.79
C ILE A 44 -2.96 7.46 4.54
N GLY A 45 -2.73 6.66 3.50
CA GLY A 45 -3.54 6.65 2.27
C GLY A 45 -5.02 6.37 2.55
N LEU A 46 -5.31 5.41 3.43
CA LEU A 46 -6.68 5.08 3.85
C LEU A 46 -7.37 6.25 4.60
N ILE A 47 -6.65 6.92 5.50
CA ILE A 47 -7.17 8.09 6.23
C ILE A 47 -7.48 9.24 5.27
N LEU A 48 -6.57 9.53 4.33
CA LEU A 48 -6.77 10.57 3.32
C LEU A 48 -7.96 10.25 2.41
N ALA A 49 -8.09 8.99 1.97
CA ALA A 49 -9.22 8.56 1.15
C ALA A 49 -10.57 8.69 1.89
N ASN A 50 -10.61 8.36 3.19
CA ASN A 50 -11.79 8.55 4.02
C ASN A 50 -12.14 10.03 4.20
N LYS A 51 -11.15 10.91 4.41
CA LYS A 51 -11.36 12.36 4.47
C LYS A 51 -11.88 12.92 3.15
N ALA A 52 -11.28 12.53 2.03
CA ALA A 52 -11.68 12.99 0.71
C ALA A 52 -13.11 12.50 0.35
N THR A 53 -13.48 11.28 0.77
CA THR A 53 -14.85 10.76 0.63
C THR A 53 -15.86 11.57 1.46
N LYS A 54 -15.50 11.99 2.68
CA LYS A 54 -16.34 12.86 3.51
C LYS A 54 -16.54 14.26 2.90
N ILE A 55 -15.48 14.84 2.33
CA ILE A 55 -15.56 16.15 1.67
C ILE A 55 -16.48 16.07 0.44
N TYR A 56 -16.35 15.02 -0.37
CA TYR A 56 -17.27 14.77 -1.48
C TYR A 56 -18.73 14.65 -1.03
N ALA A 57 -18.99 14.02 0.12
CA ALA A 57 -20.34 13.87 0.65
C ALA A 57 -20.95 15.19 1.17
N GLN A 58 -20.13 16.20 1.47
CA GLN A 58 -20.61 17.52 1.91
C GLN A 58 -21.02 18.39 0.72
N ASP A 59 -20.36 18.24 -0.44
CA ASP A 59 -20.67 19.04 -1.63
C ASP A 59 -20.41 18.24 -2.92
N PRO A 60 -21.34 17.34 -3.32
CA PRO A 60 -21.13 16.42 -4.43
C PRO A 60 -21.15 17.10 -5.81
N ASP A 61 -21.73 18.30 -5.94
CA ASP A 61 -21.78 19.07 -7.20
C ASP A 61 -20.45 19.75 -7.52
N LEU A 62 -19.61 20.02 -6.52
CA LEU A 62 -18.35 20.74 -6.69
C LEU A 62 -17.18 19.85 -7.15
N PHE A 63 -17.29 18.54 -6.99
CA PHE A 63 -16.16 17.61 -7.10
C PHE A 63 -16.39 16.50 -8.13
N THR A 64 -15.37 16.21 -8.94
CA THR A 64 -15.36 15.04 -9.82
C THR A 64 -14.23 14.07 -9.52
N GLY A 65 -14.42 12.82 -9.93
CA GLY A 65 -13.40 11.77 -9.78
C GLY A 65 -13.47 10.99 -8.48
N ILE A 66 -14.65 10.88 -7.84
CA ILE A 66 -14.84 9.99 -6.68
C ILE A 66 -14.45 8.54 -6.98
N ASN A 67 -14.56 8.09 -8.23
CA ASN A 67 -14.10 6.76 -8.64
C ASN A 67 -12.60 6.56 -8.34
N ASN A 68 -11.77 7.59 -8.48
CA ASN A 68 -10.34 7.52 -8.17
C ASN A 68 -10.08 7.45 -6.67
N ILE A 69 -10.91 8.11 -5.85
CA ILE A 69 -10.82 8.01 -4.39
C ILE A 69 -11.26 6.63 -3.92
N LYS A 70 -12.34 6.09 -4.48
CA LYS A 70 -12.81 4.72 -4.19
C LYS A 70 -11.74 3.70 -4.57
N LEU A 71 -11.15 3.82 -5.77
CA LEU A 71 -10.04 2.98 -6.21
C LEU A 71 -8.84 3.10 -5.28
N GLY A 72 -8.42 4.33 -4.95
CA GLY A 72 -7.32 4.59 -4.02
C GLY A 72 -7.55 3.99 -2.64
N LYS A 73 -8.77 4.10 -2.10
CA LYS A 73 -9.18 3.47 -0.84
C LYS A 73 -9.03 1.95 -0.90
N THR A 74 -9.54 1.33 -1.96
CA THR A 74 -9.42 -0.12 -2.18
C THR A 74 -7.95 -0.54 -2.28
N LEU A 75 -7.13 0.18 -3.05
CA LEU A 75 -5.70 -0.08 -3.18
C LEU A 75 -4.95 0.05 -1.84
N SER A 76 -5.28 1.05 -1.01
CA SER A 76 -4.70 1.16 0.34
C SER A 76 -5.06 -0.03 1.23
N ILE A 77 -6.30 -0.51 1.18
CA ILE A 77 -6.73 -1.70 1.94
C ILE A 77 -5.98 -2.94 1.45
N ILE A 78 -5.89 -3.15 0.14
CA ILE A 78 -5.15 -4.27 -0.45
C ILE A 78 -3.67 -4.22 -0.03
N GLY A 79 -3.04 -3.04 -0.04
CA GLY A 79 -1.66 -2.85 0.40
C GLY A 79 -1.44 -3.24 1.86
N ILE A 80 -2.35 -2.84 2.76
CA ILE A 80 -2.29 -3.24 4.17
C ILE A 80 -2.43 -4.76 4.31
N VAL A 81 -3.39 -5.38 3.63
CA VAL A 81 -3.62 -6.84 3.68
C VAL A 81 -2.40 -7.61 3.16
N LEU A 82 -1.84 -7.20 2.02
CA LEU A 82 -0.63 -7.81 1.46
C LEU A 82 0.53 -7.73 2.43
N ASN A 83 0.73 -6.58 3.08
CA ASN A 83 1.81 -6.40 4.03
C ASN A 83 1.67 -7.32 5.25
N VAL A 84 0.45 -7.47 5.78
CA VAL A 84 0.17 -8.43 6.87
C VAL A 84 0.44 -9.87 6.43
N LEU A 85 0.02 -10.25 5.21
CA LEU A 85 0.30 -11.59 4.68
C LEU A 85 1.80 -11.86 4.51
N VAL A 86 2.53 -10.88 3.98
CA VAL A 86 3.99 -10.97 3.81
C VAL A 86 4.68 -11.06 5.17
N ALA A 87 4.24 -10.30 6.18
CA ALA A 87 4.78 -10.40 7.53
C ALA A 87 4.59 -11.81 8.13
N ILE A 88 3.42 -12.43 7.95
CA ILE A 88 3.16 -13.81 8.39
C ILE A 88 4.07 -14.79 7.65
N PHE A 89 4.23 -14.63 6.34
CA PHE A 89 5.13 -15.46 5.53
C PHE A 89 6.59 -15.37 5.99
N PHE A 90 7.08 -14.16 6.29
CA PHE A 90 8.42 -13.97 6.84
C PHE A 90 8.58 -14.65 8.20
N ILE A 91 7.61 -14.53 9.11
CA ILE A 91 7.64 -15.22 10.41
C ILE A 91 7.72 -16.73 10.22
N TRP A 92 6.99 -17.28 9.25
CA TRP A 92 7.01 -18.70 8.95
C TRP A 92 8.37 -19.16 8.41
N ILE A 93 8.97 -18.41 7.49
CA ILE A 93 10.33 -18.66 6.98
C ILE A 93 11.35 -18.60 8.11
N ILE A 94 11.32 -17.55 8.94
CA ILE A 94 12.22 -17.40 10.08
C ILE A 94 12.07 -18.56 11.06
N SER A 95 10.87 -19.09 11.24
CA SER A 95 10.63 -20.25 12.12
C SER A 95 11.23 -21.55 11.58
N ILE A 96 11.35 -21.70 10.25
CA ILE A 96 11.91 -22.89 9.59
C ILE A 96 13.43 -22.77 9.43
N ILE A 97 13.90 -21.62 8.94
CA ILE A 97 15.30 -21.36 8.59
C ILE A 97 16.12 -20.93 9.82
N GLY A 98 15.47 -20.27 10.78
CA GLY A 98 16.13 -19.63 11.92
C GLY A 98 16.64 -18.23 11.57
N TRP A 99 16.49 -17.29 12.51
CA TRP A 99 16.98 -15.92 12.36
C TRP A 99 18.50 -15.86 12.15
N ASP A 100 19.23 -16.78 12.78
CA ASP A 100 20.69 -16.85 12.74
C ASP A 100 21.25 -17.25 11.36
N ALA A 101 20.51 -18.07 10.62
CA ALA A 101 20.90 -18.44 9.26
C ALA A 101 20.68 -17.26 8.29
N LEU A 102 19.56 -16.54 8.41
CA LEU A 102 19.31 -15.33 7.62
C LEU A 102 20.39 -14.25 7.76
N GLN A 103 21.11 -14.20 8.89
CA GLN A 103 22.21 -13.26 9.12
C GLN A 103 23.60 -13.81 8.79
N ASN A 104 23.77 -15.14 8.71
CA ASN A 104 25.06 -15.78 8.45
C ASN A 104 25.01 -16.58 7.14
N GLU A 105 25.64 -16.02 6.11
CA GLU A 105 25.71 -16.62 4.77
C GLU A 105 26.36 -18.03 4.79
N GLU A 106 27.36 -18.24 5.65
CA GLU A 106 27.97 -19.57 5.85
C GLU A 106 26.98 -20.59 6.44
N LEU A 107 26.23 -20.20 7.47
CA LEU A 107 25.28 -21.07 8.14
C LEU A 107 24.10 -21.43 7.23
N MET A 108 23.70 -20.52 6.33
CA MET A 108 22.71 -20.79 5.28
C MET A 108 23.21 -21.80 4.26
N ARG A 109 24.49 -21.72 3.86
CA ARG A 109 25.09 -22.71 2.96
C ARG A 109 25.18 -24.08 3.62
N GLU A 110 25.64 -24.16 4.87
CA GLU A 110 25.71 -25.43 5.61
C GLU A 110 24.33 -26.09 5.75
N ARG A 111 23.30 -25.34 6.20
CA ARG A 111 21.95 -25.89 6.35
C ARG A 111 21.35 -26.32 5.02
N MET A 112 21.61 -25.58 3.94
CA MET A 112 21.18 -25.98 2.58
C MET A 112 21.86 -27.27 2.13
N GLU A 113 23.18 -27.39 2.33
CA GLU A 113 23.93 -28.61 2.00
C GLU A 113 23.43 -29.82 2.83
N GLU A 114 23.16 -29.61 4.12
CA GLU A 114 22.62 -30.63 5.02
C GLU A 114 21.21 -31.10 4.61
N TYR A 115 20.33 -30.18 4.18
CA TYR A 115 19.02 -30.51 3.63
C TYR A 115 19.10 -31.29 2.31
N PHE A 116 20.06 -30.96 1.44
CA PHE A 116 20.29 -31.68 0.19
C PHE A 116 20.84 -33.09 0.43
N GLN A 117 21.73 -33.26 1.41
CA GLN A 117 22.26 -34.57 1.80
C GLN A 117 21.20 -35.47 2.45
N ASN A 118 20.33 -34.92 3.31
CA ASN A 118 19.26 -35.68 3.95
C ASN A 118 18.14 -36.13 2.98
N MET A 119 18.14 -35.65 1.74
CA MET A 119 17.21 -36.09 0.68
C MET A 119 17.80 -37.15 -0.27
N GLN A 120 19.06 -37.58 -0.08
CA GLN A 120 19.64 -38.76 -0.74
C GLN A 120 19.54 -40.01 0.13
#